data_AF-A0A965QCC8-F1
#
_entry.id   AF-A0A965QCC8-F1
#
_cell.length_a   1.000
_cell.length_b   1.000
_cell.length_c   1.000
_cell.angle_alpha   90.00
_cell.angle_beta   90.00
_cell.angle_gamma   90.00
#
_symmetry.space_group_name_H-M   'P 1'
#
loop_
_entity.id
_entity.type
_entity.pdbx_description
1 polymer ?
#
loop_
_entity_poly.entity_id
_entity_poly.type
_entity_poly.pdbx_seq_one_letter_code
_entity_poly.pdbx_strand_id
1 'polypeptide(L)'
;RYVSQWGLSDSIGPILVGDNEQEVFLGQQLTSRRTVSERTAQAVDDEVSRVIQQAYNRAKDVLTTNRALLDAIAAALLERETLVRDDFDRLLKGEPLAARVEIPTNPPTIPPAAPMPEPRRSELGLLGGPEPSPA
;
A
#
# COMPACT_ATOMS: atom_id res chain seq x y z
N ARG A 1 -18.47 4.09 -12.07
CA ARG A 1 -18.12 2.70 -12.49
C ARG A 1 -19.08 1.67 -11.92
N TYR A 2 -19.22 1.58 -10.59
CA TYR A 2 -20.10 0.59 -9.93
C TYR A 2 -21.52 0.52 -10.52
N VAL A 3 -22.20 1.66 -10.64
CA VAL A 3 -23.57 1.73 -11.18
C VAL A 3 -23.59 1.64 -12.72
N SER A 4 -22.76 2.43 -13.40
CA SER A 4 -22.84 2.61 -14.86
C SER A 4 -22.09 1.57 -15.70
N GLN A 5 -20.94 1.07 -15.22
CA GLN A 5 -20.07 0.16 -15.98
C GLN A 5 -20.30 -1.30 -15.63
N TRP A 6 -20.60 -1.58 -14.36
CA TRP A 6 -20.75 -2.95 -13.88
C TRP A 6 -22.21 -3.39 -13.75
N GLY A 7 -23.16 -2.45 -13.83
CA GLY A 7 -24.59 -2.77 -13.74
C GLY A 7 -24.99 -3.39 -12.39
N LEU A 8 -24.27 -3.06 -11.32
CA LEU A 8 -24.48 -3.59 -9.96
C LEU A 8 -25.52 -2.79 -9.17
N SER A 9 -26.47 -2.18 -9.87
CA SER A 9 -27.61 -1.50 -9.29
C SER A 9 -28.89 -2.26 -9.62
N ASP A 10 -29.71 -2.51 -8.60
CA ASP A 10 -31.01 -3.17 -8.76
C ASP A 10 -32.02 -2.28 -9.52
N SER A 11 -31.84 -0.95 -9.48
CA SER A 11 -32.73 0.03 -10.12
C SER A 11 -32.45 0.21 -11.61
N ILE A 12 -31.18 0.13 -12.01
CA ILE A 12 -30.73 0.23 -13.41
C ILE A 12 -30.72 -1.16 -14.08
N GLY A 13 -30.44 -2.21 -13.30
CA GLY A 13 -30.23 -3.57 -13.79
C GLY A 13 -28.82 -3.78 -14.39
N PRO A 14 -28.54 -5.00 -14.91
CA PRO A 14 -27.23 -5.39 -15.42
C PRO A 14 -27.00 -4.85 -16.84
N ILE A 15 -27.13 -3.53 -17.03
CA ILE A 15 -26.91 -2.86 -18.30
C ILE A 15 -25.69 -1.95 -18.23
N LEU A 16 -24.94 -1.90 -19.33
CA LEU A 16 -23.86 -0.92 -19.49
C LEU A 16 -24.47 0.42 -19.90
N VAL A 17 -24.31 1.44 -19.05
CA VAL A 17 -24.75 2.80 -19.32
C VAL A 17 -23.54 3.66 -19.67
N GLY A 18 -23.48 4.11 -20.94
CA GLY A 18 -22.39 4.93 -21.47
C GLY A 18 -21.34 4.13 -22.25
N ASP A 19 -20.33 4.83 -22.76
CA ASP A 19 -19.24 4.22 -23.51
C ASP A 19 -18.18 3.60 -22.60
N ASN A 20 -17.63 2.47 -23.08
CA ASN A 20 -16.37 1.94 -22.60
C ASN A 20 -15.28 2.57 -23.46
N GLU A 21 -14.56 3.58 -22.95
CA GLU A 21 -13.48 4.29 -23.68
C GLU A 21 -12.24 3.40 -23.98
N GLN A 22 -12.38 2.08 -24.01
CA GLN A 22 -11.27 1.12 -23.99
C GLN A 22 -11.18 0.20 -25.22
N GLU A 23 -12.04 0.33 -26.24
CA GLU A 23 -11.79 -0.32 -27.54
C GLU A 23 -10.92 0.56 -28.44
N VAL A 24 -9.60 0.44 -28.29
CA VAL A 24 -8.63 0.89 -29.30
C VAL A 24 -8.37 -0.28 -30.26
N PHE A 25 -9.33 -0.57 -31.14
CA PHE A 25 -9.13 -1.56 -32.21
C PHE A 25 -8.62 -0.89 -33.49
N LEU A 26 -7.52 -1.42 -34.03
CA LEU A 26 -6.94 -1.04 -35.32
C LEU A 26 -7.94 -1.30 -36.45
N GLY A 27 -8.61 -0.26 -36.95
CA GLY A 27 -9.29 -0.30 -38.25
C GLY A 27 -10.81 -0.06 -38.27
N GLN A 28 -11.46 0.20 -37.14
CA GLN A 28 -12.86 0.66 -37.13
C GLN A 28 -12.96 1.93 -36.28
N GLN A 29 -12.63 3.07 -36.90
CA GLN A 29 -13.14 4.37 -36.48
C GLN A 29 -14.64 4.41 -36.80
N LEU A 30 -15.44 3.65 -36.04
CA LEU A 30 -16.87 3.86 -35.96
C LEU A 30 -17.23 3.85 -34.49
N THR A 31 -16.73 4.87 -33.78
CA THR A 31 -17.16 5.22 -32.43
C THR A 31 -18.66 5.53 -32.48
N SER A 32 -19.48 4.50 -32.37
CA SER A 32 -20.91 4.64 -32.11
C SER A 32 -21.02 5.07 -30.65
N ARG A 33 -20.88 6.37 -30.41
CA ARG A 33 -21.05 6.95 -29.08
C ARG A 33 -22.48 6.66 -28.66
N ARG A 34 -22.69 5.70 -27.76
CA ARG A 34 -24.05 5.40 -27.27
C ARG A 34 -24.54 6.59 -26.48
N THR A 35 -25.45 7.35 -27.08
CA THR A 35 -26.13 8.47 -26.41
C THR A 35 -27.09 7.91 -25.38
N VAL A 36 -26.77 8.14 -24.10
CA VAL A 36 -27.63 7.79 -22.97
C VAL A 36 -28.79 8.77 -22.91
N SER A 37 -30.01 8.29 -22.67
CA SER A 37 -31.17 9.18 -22.49
C SER A 37 -31.05 9.98 -21.19
N GLU A 38 -31.57 11.21 -21.16
CA GLU A 38 -31.55 12.05 -19.96
C GLU A 38 -32.21 11.37 -18.75
N ARG A 39 -33.33 10.69 -18.97
CA ARG A 39 -34.02 9.88 -17.95
C ARG A 39 -33.10 8.80 -17.36
N THR A 40 -32.33 8.12 -18.20
CA THR A 40 -31.40 7.08 -17.74
C THR A 40 -30.21 7.68 -17.00
N ALA A 41 -29.69 8.82 -17.47
CA ALA A 41 -28.62 9.53 -16.78
C ALA A 41 -29.05 9.97 -15.37
N GLN A 42 -30.24 10.56 -15.26
CA GLN A 42 -30.80 10.95 -13.96
C GLN A 42 -30.96 9.76 -13.01
N ALA A 43 -31.47 8.63 -13.50
CA ALA A 43 -31.58 7.42 -12.70
C ALA A 43 -30.22 6.90 -12.21
N VAL A 44 -29.16 7.02 -13.02
CA VAL A 44 -27.79 6.66 -12.60
C VAL A 44 -27.29 7.59 -11.52
N ASP A 45 -27.48 8.90 -11.67
CA ASP A 45 -27.04 9.90 -10.69
C ASP A 45 -27.74 9.72 -9.34
N ASP A 46 -29.05 9.47 -9.35
CA ASP A 46 -29.83 9.19 -8.15
C ASP A 46 -29.30 7.95 -7.41
N GLU A 47 -28.99 6.89 -8.16
CA GLU A 47 -28.47 5.66 -7.60
C GLU A 47 -27.04 5.83 -7.05
N VAL A 48 -26.19 6.59 -7.74
CA VAL A 48 -24.85 6.93 -7.25
C VAL A 48 -24.94 7.70 -5.93
N SER A 49 -25.82 8.70 -5.86
CA SER A 49 -26.07 9.47 -4.64
C SER A 49 -26.55 8.57 -3.51
N ARG A 50 -27.50 7.67 -3.78
CA ARG A 50 -28.01 6.68 -2.82
C ARG A 50 -26.89 5.80 -2.24
N VAL A 51 -26.04 5.24 -3.10
CA VAL A 51 -24.93 4.36 -2.68
C VAL A 51 -23.92 5.13 -1.82
N ILE A 52 -23.55 6.34 -2.22
CA ILE A 52 -22.62 7.18 -1.45
C ILE A 52 -23.21 7.53 -0.09
N GLN A 53 -24.48 7.93 -0.03
CA GLN A 53 -25.14 8.27 1.22
C GLN A 53 -25.23 7.07 2.15
N GLN A 54 -25.54 5.88 1.62
CA GLN A 54 -25.58 4.64 2.40
C GLN A 54 -24.19 4.28 2.95
N ALA A 55 -23.14 4.39 2.14
CA ALA A 55 -21.77 4.13 2.56
C ALA A 55 -21.31 5.13 3.63
N TYR A 56 -21.63 6.42 3.45
CA TYR A 56 -21.34 7.47 4.42
C TYR A 56 -22.05 7.21 5.75
N ASN A 57 -23.35 6.92 5.71
CA ASN A 57 -24.13 6.64 6.92
C ASN A 57 -23.59 5.41 7.64
N ARG A 58 -23.23 4.34 6.91
CA ARG A 58 -22.60 3.15 7.48
C ARG A 58 -21.26 3.47 8.14
N ALA A 59 -20.39 4.23 7.46
CA ALA A 59 -19.10 4.62 8.02
C ALA A 59 -19.28 5.46 9.29
N LYS A 60 -20.18 6.44 9.24
CA LYS A 60 -20.53 7.27 10.40
C LYS A 60 -21.03 6.42 11.56
N ASP A 61 -21.94 5.49 11.30
CA ASP A 61 -22.53 4.61 12.31
C ASP A 61 -21.48 3.71 12.98
N VAL A 62 -20.57 3.13 12.19
CA VAL A 62 -19.45 2.34 12.71
C VAL A 62 -18.55 3.19 13.60
N LEU A 63 -18.22 4.41 13.18
CA LEU A 63 -17.37 5.32 13.96
C LEU A 63 -18.06 5.81 15.24
N THR A 64 -19.35 6.12 15.19
CA THR A 64 -20.11 6.58 16.36
C THR A 64 -20.38 5.46 17.35
N THR A 65 -20.68 4.25 16.87
CA THR A 65 -20.88 3.07 17.72
C THR A 65 -19.59 2.70 18.45
N ASN A 66 -18.44 2.84 17.78
CA ASN A 66 -17.13 2.55 18.35
C ASN A 66 -16.41 3.81 18.85
N ARG A 67 -17.14 4.83 19.31
CA ARG A 67 -16.55 6.13 19.68
C ARG A 67 -15.45 6.03 20.73
N ALA A 68 -15.66 5.20 21.77
CA ALA A 68 -14.66 4.98 22.81
C ALA A 68 -13.34 4.40 22.27
N LEU A 69 -13.42 3.46 21.32
CA LEU A 69 -12.26 2.89 20.65
C LEU A 69 -11.56 3.94 19.77
N LEU A 70 -12.34 4.75 19.05
CA LEU A 70 -11.80 5.85 18.23
C LEU A 70 -11.03 6.86 19.09
N ASP A 71 -11.60 7.27 20.23
CA ASP A 71 -10.95 8.20 21.16
C ASP A 71 -9.68 7.58 21.76
N ALA A 72 -9.68 6.27 22.07
CA ALA A 72 -8.50 5.54 22.54
C ALA A 72 -7.39 5.45 21.48
N ILE A 73 -7.75 5.20 20.21
CA ILE A 73 -6.79 5.19 19.09
C ILE A 73 -6.21 6.60 18.88
N ALA A 74 -7.04 7.65 18.96
CA ALA A 74 -6.58 9.02 18.84
C ALA A 74 -5.59 9.40 19.95
N ALA A 75 -5.89 9.04 21.21
CA ALA A 75 -4.97 9.24 22.33
C ALA A 75 -3.66 8.45 22.14
N ALA A 76 -3.76 7.19 21.70
CA ALA A 76 -2.59 6.37 21.41
C ALA A 76 -1.72 6.95 20.29
N LEU A 77 -2.32 7.56 19.25
CA LEU A 77 -1.59 8.22 18.16
C LEU A 77 -0.93 9.55 18.57
N LEU A 78 -1.48 10.23 19.57
CA LEU A 78 -0.84 11.41 20.16
C LEU A 78 0.41 11.02 20.96
N GLU A 79 0.38 9.87 21.63
CA GLU A 79 1.55 9.32 22.35
C GLU A 79 2.55 8.64 21.40
N ARG A 80 2.06 8.00 20.33
CA ARG A 80 2.85 7.25 19.35
C ARG A 80 2.48 7.70 17.95
N GLU A 81 3.42 8.33 17.25
CA GLU A 81 3.22 8.80 15.86
C GLU A 81 2.75 7.70 14.89
N THR A 82 3.00 6.42 15.20
CA THR A 82 2.60 5.27 14.38
C THR A 82 2.16 4.11 15.26
N LEU A 83 1.05 3.48 14.88
CA LEU A 83 0.54 2.24 15.45
C LEU A 83 0.65 1.11 14.43
N VAL A 84 1.11 -0.06 14.87
CA VAL A 84 1.16 -1.28 14.05
C VAL A 84 -0.11 -2.10 14.28
N ARG A 85 -0.38 -3.08 13.41
CA ARG A 85 -1.54 -3.99 13.53
C ARG A 85 -1.70 -4.57 14.94
N ASP A 86 -0.63 -5.05 15.55
CA ASP A 86 -0.67 -5.66 16.89
C ASP A 86 -1.10 -4.64 17.97
N ASP A 87 -0.68 -3.37 17.84
CA ASP A 87 -1.12 -2.30 18.74
C ASP A 87 -2.61 -2.01 18.57
N PHE A 88 -3.09 -2.01 17.32
CA PHE A 88 -4.51 -1.81 17.01
C PHE A 88 -5.39 -2.95 17.56
N ASP A 89 -4.94 -4.20 17.41
CA ASP A 89 -5.66 -5.38 17.92
C ASP A 89 -5.73 -5.38 19.45
N ARG A 90 -4.70 -4.85 20.13
CA ARG A 90 -4.70 -4.66 21.59
C ARG A 90 -5.67 -3.57 22.02
N LEU A 91 -5.70 -2.44 21.31
CA LEU A 91 -6.67 -1.38 21.56
C LEU A 91 -8.10 -1.87 21.35
N LEU A 92 -8.33 -2.72 20.34
CA LEU A 92 -9.64 -3.35 20.10
C LEU A 92 -10.12 -4.20 21.28
N LYS A 93 -9.19 -4.87 21.97
CA LYS A 93 -9.46 -5.72 23.16
C LYS A 93 -9.49 -4.93 24.47
N GLY A 94 -9.16 -3.64 24.45
CA GLY A 94 -9.02 -2.82 25.66
C GLY A 94 -7.76 -3.14 26.47
N GLU A 95 -6.76 -3.78 25.86
CA GLU A 95 -5.49 -4.08 26.50
C GLU A 95 -4.53 -2.87 26.39
N PRO A 96 -3.66 -2.64 27.39
CA PRO A 96 -2.64 -1.60 27.30
C PRO A 96 -1.72 -1.85 26.11
N LEU A 97 -1.09 -0.81 25.55
CA LEU A 97 -0.14 -0.93 24.44
C LEU A 97 1.19 -1.59 24.87
N ALA A 98 1.90 -2.24 23.93
CA ALA A 98 3.21 -2.83 24.20
C ALA A 98 4.21 -1.74 24.58
N ALA A 99 5.15 -2.03 25.49
CA ALA A 99 6.32 -1.17 25.65
C ALA A 99 7.00 -0.96 24.29
N ARG A 100 7.38 0.28 23.97
CA ARG A 100 8.06 0.61 22.72
C ARG A 100 9.38 -0.16 22.70
N VAL A 101 9.50 -1.12 21.79
CA VAL A 101 10.79 -1.75 21.50
C VAL A 101 11.56 -0.74 20.66
N GLU A 102 12.32 0.13 21.32
CA GLU A 102 13.36 0.89 20.65
C GLU A 102 14.38 -0.13 20.15
N ILE A 103 14.42 -0.36 18.84
CA ILE A 103 15.57 -1.04 18.25
C ILE A 103 16.75 -0.12 18.58
N PRO A 104 17.77 -0.58 19.33
CA PRO A 104 18.91 0.26 19.63
C PRO A 104 19.50 0.75 18.31
N THR A 105 19.35 2.03 18.03
CA THR A 105 19.94 2.73 16.88
C THR A 105 21.44 2.93 17.05
N ASN A 106 22.03 2.38 18.13
CA ASN A 106 23.47 2.34 18.22
C ASN A 106 23.95 1.36 17.13
N PRO A 107 24.72 1.82 16.12
CA PRO A 107 25.40 0.88 15.25
C PRO A 107 26.18 -0.07 16.16
N PRO A 108 26.26 -1.37 15.85
CA PRO A 108 27.16 -2.26 16.59
C PRO A 108 28.52 -1.56 16.59
N THR A 109 29.02 -1.23 17.78
CA THR A 109 30.40 -0.80 17.92
C THR A 109 31.21 -2.01 17.50
N ILE A 110 31.60 -2.05 16.23
CA ILE A 110 32.59 -3.00 15.75
C ILE A 110 33.83 -2.65 16.58
N PRO A 111 34.30 -3.52 17.48
CA PRO A 111 35.55 -3.25 18.17
C PRO A 111 36.63 -3.01 17.10
N PRO A 112 37.53 -2.03 17.28
CA PRO A 112 38.58 -1.78 16.30
C PRO A 112 39.26 -3.10 15.98
N ALA A 113 39.25 -3.47 14.70
CA ALA A 113 39.80 -4.72 14.22
C ALA A 113 41.20 -4.88 14.83
N ALA A 114 41.37 -5.93 15.64
CA ALA A 114 42.70 -6.29 16.13
C ALA A 114 43.62 -6.43 14.90
N PRO A 115 44.85 -5.90 14.95
CA PRO A 115 45.74 -5.94 13.80
C PRO A 115 45.90 -7.40 13.37
N MET A 116 45.44 -7.72 12.16
CA MET A 116 45.68 -9.02 11.55
C MET A 116 47.20 -9.26 11.51
N PRO A 117 47.70 -10.42 11.96
CA PRO A 117 49.11 -10.73 11.79
C PRO A 117 49.39 -10.84 10.28
N GLU A 118 50.41 -10.10 9.82
CA GLU A 118 50.84 -10.10 8.42
C GLU A 118 51.11 -11.54 7.94
N PRO A 119 50.66 -11.92 6.74
CA PRO A 119 50.97 -13.23 6.20
C PRO A 119 52.47 -13.34 5.97
N ARG A 120 53.12 -14.20 6.76
CA ARG A 120 54.51 -14.62 6.51
C ARG A 120 54.58 -15.18 5.09
N ARG A 121 55.24 -14.44 4.18
CA ARG A 121 55.59 -14.94 2.85
C ARG A 121 56.44 -16.19 3.03
N SER A 122 55.86 -17.35 2.73
CA SER A 122 56.59 -18.61 2.71
C SER A 122 57.57 -18.59 1.55
N GLU A 123 58.86 -18.62 1.86
CA GLU A 123 59.93 -18.91 0.93
C GLU A 123 59.76 -20.34 0.40
N LEU A 124 59.04 -20.49 -0.71
CA LEU A 124 59.10 -21.70 -1.53
C LEU A 124 59.50 -21.26 -2.93
N GLY A 125 60.82 -21.26 -3.13
CA GLY A 125 61.45 -21.11 -4.43
C GLY A 125 60.94 -22.19 -5.37
N LEU A 126 60.29 -21.76 -6.44
CA LEU A 126 59.93 -22.62 -7.54
C LEU A 126 60.07 -21.84 -8.86
N LEU A 127 61.15 -22.17 -9.57
CA LEU A 127 61.40 -21.91 -10.99
C LEU A 127 61.58 -20.45 -11.44
N GLY A 128 62.77 -19.90 -11.17
CA GLY A 128 63.34 -18.75 -11.90
C GLY A 128 64.21 -19.24 -13.06
N GLY A 129 63.73 -19.08 -14.30
CA GLY A 129 64.60 -19.10 -15.49
C GLY A 129 65.38 -17.78 -15.60
N PRO A 130 66.55 -17.75 -16.26
CA PRO A 130 67.38 -16.53 -16.33
C PRO A 130 66.72 -15.43 -17.17
N GLU A 131 66.65 -14.22 -16.62
CA GLU A 131 66.22 -13.00 -17.32
C GLU A 131 67.26 -12.58 -18.38
N PRO A 132 66.85 -12.07 -19.56
CA PRO A 132 67.74 -11.35 -20.46
C PRO A 132 67.90 -9.88 -20.02
N SER A 133 69.16 -9.44 -19.84
CA SER A 133 69.52 -8.04 -19.57
C SER A 133 69.42 -7.15 -20.82
N PRO A 134 69.03 -5.86 -20.69
CA PRO A 134 68.94 -4.94 -21.82
C PRO A 134 70.28 -4.25 -22.14
N ALA A 135 70.59 -4.15 -23.44
CA ALA A 135 71.35 -3.09 -24.09
C ALA A 135 70.82 -2.92 -25.53
#